data_AF-A0A3A2Z699-F1
#
_entry.id   AF-A0A3A2Z699-F1
#
_cell.length_a   1.000
_cell.length_b   1.000
_cell.length_c   1.000
_cell.angle_alpha   90.00
_cell.angle_beta   90.00
_cell.angle_gamma   90.00
#
_symmetry.space_group_name_H-M   'P 1'
#
loop_
_entity.id
_entity.type
_entity.pdbx_description
1 polymer ?
#
loop_
_entity_poly.entity_id
_entity_poly.type
_entity_poly.pdbx_seq_one_letter_code
_entity_poly.pdbx_strand_id
1 'polypeptide(L)' 'TLKNNELLLYFKALRELAQIYLIDTSDAKALATIIANADRFYGIWRVEEVYEFAERRVDWYQVKRDVERAMYGIGCTIM' A
#
# COMPACT_ATOMS: atom_id res chain seq x y z
N THR A 1 13.87 8.44 -29.41
CA THR A 1 12.96 7.61 -28.59
C THR A 1 13.47 7.59 -27.15
N LEU A 2 12.67 8.01 -26.18
CA LEU A 2 13.02 7.96 -24.75
C LEU A 2 12.92 6.52 -24.22
N LYS A 3 13.91 5.67 -24.54
CA LYS A 3 14.00 4.30 -24.03
C LYS A 3 15.15 4.22 -23.05
N ASN A 4 14.87 4.46 -21.76
CA ASN A 4 15.81 4.20 -20.68
C ASN A 4 15.34 2.96 -19.91
N ASN A 5 16.09 1.87 -20.00
CA ASN A 5 15.76 0.60 -19.35
C ASN A 5 15.93 0.67 -17.82
N GLU A 6 16.78 1.55 -17.31
CA GLU A 6 16.99 1.73 -15.86
C GLU A 6 15.73 2.27 -15.18
N LEU A 7 14.91 3.04 -15.91
CA LEU A 7 13.65 3.59 -15.39
C LEU A 7 12.55 2.54 -15.25
N LEU A 8 12.66 1.40 -15.95
CA LEU A 8 11.59 0.39 -15.98
C LEU A 8 11.28 -0.17 -14.59
N LEU A 9 12.29 -0.30 -13.73
CA LEU A 9 12.08 -0.78 -12.36
C LEU A 9 11.28 0.22 -11.53
N TYR A 10 11.61 1.51 -11.63
CA TYR A 10 10.88 2.58 -10.96
C TYR A 10 9.43 2.68 -11.42
N PHE A 11 9.17 2.57 -12.73
CA PHE A 11 7.80 2.55 -13.24
C PHE A 11 7.01 1.32 -12.80
N LYS A 12 7.67 0.15 -12.65
CA LYS A 12 7.02 -1.03 -12.06
C LYS A 12 6.65 -0.79 -10.61
N ALA A 13 7.57 -0.29 -9.79
CA ALA A 13 7.28 0.03 -8.38
C ALA A 13 6.18 1.09 -8.25
N LEU A 14 6.15 2.10 -9.12
CA LEU A 14 5.09 3.12 -9.15
C LEU A 14 3.73 2.54 -9.57
N ARG A 15 3.72 1.57 -10.49
CA ARG A 15 2.50 0.85 -10.87
C ARG A 15 1.96 0.01 -9.71
N GLU A 16 2.84 -0.64 -8.94
CA GLU A 16 2.43 -1.36 -7.73
C GLU A 16 1.93 -0.39 -6.64
N LEU A 17 2.57 0.77 -6.48
CA LEU A 17 2.09 1.82 -5.57
C LEU A 17 0.69 2.29 -5.95
N ALA A 18 0.41 2.49 -7.24
CA ALA A 18 -0.90 2.92 -7.71
C ALA A 18 -2.05 1.97 -7.31
N GLN A 19 -1.76 0.70 -7.02
CA GLN A 19 -2.78 -0.28 -6.61
C GLN A 19 -3.49 0.11 -5.31
N ILE A 20 -2.84 0.87 -4.41
CA ILE A 20 -3.45 1.33 -3.16
C ILE A 20 -4.67 2.23 -3.39
N TYR A 21 -4.77 2.88 -4.56
CA TYR A 21 -5.88 3.76 -4.93
C TYR A 21 -7.00 3.04 -5.69
N LEU A 22 -6.77 1.79 -6.11
CA LEU A 22 -7.73 1.01 -6.87
C LEU A 22 -8.52 0.02 -5.99
N ILE A 23 -8.07 -0.19 -4.75
CA ILE A 23 -8.76 -1.06 -3.80
C ILE A 23 -9.95 -0.32 -3.20
N ASP A 24 -11.12 -0.96 -3.31
CA ASP A 24 -12.37 -0.51 -2.70
C ASP A 24 -12.27 -0.40 -1.17
N THR A 25 -13.05 0.52 -0.59
CA THR A 25 -13.09 0.74 0.86
C THR A 25 -13.52 -0.47 1.65
N SER A 26 -14.37 -1.33 1.07
CA SER A 26 -14.86 -2.54 1.73
C SER A 26 -13.76 -3.57 1.98
N ASP A 27 -12.65 -3.49 1.24
CA ASP A 27 -11.56 -4.47 1.28
C ASP A 27 -10.30 -3.95 1.98
N ALA A 28 -10.50 -3.33 3.15
CA ALA A 28 -9.42 -2.74 3.97
C ALA A 28 -8.29 -3.72 4.33
N LYS A 29 -8.59 -5.03 4.42
CA LYS A 29 -7.59 -6.07 4.66
C LYS A 29 -6.66 -6.27 3.47
N ALA A 30 -7.20 -6.21 2.25
CA ALA A 30 -6.39 -6.25 1.03
C ALA A 30 -5.46 -5.04 0.98
N LEU A 31 -5.98 -3.85 1.31
CA LEU A 31 -5.19 -2.62 1.40
C LEU A 31 -4.04 -2.71 2.41
N ALA A 32 -4.33 -3.17 3.63
CA ALA A 32 -3.31 -3.42 4.65
C ALA A 32 -2.21 -4.40 4.19
N THR A 33 -2.60 -5.45 3.47
CA THR A 33 -1.66 -6.46 2.95
C THR A 33 -0.75 -5.88 1.88
N ILE A 34 -1.25 -4.97 1.03
CA ILE A 34 -0.40 -4.28 0.05
C ILE A 34 0.58 -3.34 0.75
N ILE A 35 0.11 -2.54 1.72
CA ILE A 35 0.96 -1.56 2.41
C ILE A 35 2.09 -2.27 3.17
N ALA A 36 1.78 -3.37 3.87
CA ALA A 36 2.77 -4.12 4.64
C ALA A 36 3.77 -4.92 3.78
N ASN A 37 3.53 -5.10 2.48
CA ASN A 37 4.37 -5.93 1.61
C ASN A 37 5.45 -5.10 0.91
N ALA A 38 6.59 -4.92 1.57
CA ALA A 38 7.74 -4.18 1.05
C ALA A 38 8.35 -4.81 -0.22
N ASP A 39 8.40 -6.15 -0.30
CA ASP A 39 8.97 -6.88 -1.43
C ASP A 39 8.25 -6.60 -2.75
N ARG A 40 6.94 -6.32 -2.68
CA ARG A 40 6.12 -5.95 -3.84
C ARG A 40 6.64 -4.71 -4.57
N PHE A 41 7.31 -3.81 -3.86
CA PHE A 41 7.84 -2.56 -4.39
C PHE A 41 9.29 -2.67 -4.87
N TYR A 42 9.83 -3.89 -5.01
CA TYR A 42 11.21 -4.13 -5.46
C TYR A 42 12.27 -3.44 -4.59
N GLY A 43 11.97 -3.20 -3.31
CA GLY A 43 12.85 -2.47 -2.38
C GLY A 43 13.00 -0.98 -2.70
N ILE A 44 12.18 -0.43 -3.62
CA ILE A 44 12.21 1.00 -3.96
C ILE A 44 11.48 1.81 -2.88
N TRP A 45 10.32 1.33 -2.44
CA TRP A 45 9.51 1.99 -1.43
C TRP A 45 9.60 1.25 -0.10
N ARG A 46 9.72 2.01 0.99
CA ARG A 46 9.54 1.50 2.34
C ARG A 46 8.07 1.48 2.70
N VAL A 47 7.73 0.68 3.71
CA VAL A 47 6.34 0.55 4.19
C VAL A 47 5.80 1.89 4.67
N GLU A 48 6.63 2.70 5.33
CA GLU A 48 6.26 4.02 5.84
C GLU A 48 5.91 4.98 4.69
N GLU A 49 6.70 4.97 3.62
CA GLU A 49 6.44 5.81 2.44
C GLU A 49 5.13 5.41 1.75
N VAL A 50 4.88 4.11 1.61
CA VAL A 50 3.63 3.59 1.03
C VAL A 50 2.43 3.96 1.90
N TYR A 51 2.60 3.92 3.23
CA TYR A 51 1.57 4.34 4.18
C TYR A 51 1.25 5.84 4.02
N GLU A 52 2.25 6.71 3.91
CA GLU A 52 2.05 8.15 3.66
C GLU A 52 1.28 8.41 2.35
N PHE A 53 1.52 7.62 1.30
CA PHE A 53 0.73 7.70 0.07
C PHE A 53 -0.72 7.25 0.30
N ALA A 54 -0.94 6.19 1.08
CA ALA A 54 -2.29 5.75 1.42
C ALA A 54 -3.08 6.83 2.19
N GLU A 55 -2.41 7.65 3.01
CA GLU A 55 -3.05 8.77 3.71
C GLU A 55 -3.62 9.85 2.78
N ARG A 56 -3.17 9.90 1.52
CA ARG A 56 -3.66 10.86 0.51
C ARG A 56 -4.97 10.43 -0.16
N ARG A 57 -5.48 9.24 0.15
CA ARG A 57 -6.80 8.78 -0.29
C ARG A 57 -7.90 9.68 0.28
N VAL A 58 -8.87 10.06 -0.55
CA VAL A 58 -10.01 10.91 -0.14
C VAL A 58 -10.84 10.26 0.98
N ASP A 59 -10.90 8.94 0.97
CA ASP A 59 -11.65 8.07 1.86
C ASP A 59 -10.81 7.50 3.02
N TRP A 60 -9.55 7.94 3.17
CA TRP A 60 -8.59 7.37 4.13
C TRP A 60 -9.14 7.28 5.55
N TYR A 61 -9.76 8.36 6.04
CA TYR A 61 -10.30 8.42 7.41
C TYR A 61 -11.38 7.37 7.70
N GLN A 62 -12.07 6.85 6.67
CA GLN A 62 -13.08 5.81 6.83
C GLN A 62 -12.43 4.42 6.98
N VAL A 63 -11.36 4.17 6.23
CA VAL A 63 -10.71 2.85 6.17
C VAL A 63 -9.55 2.70 7.15
N LYS A 64 -8.96 3.80 7.62
CA LYS A 64 -7.74 3.85 8.43
C LYS A 64 -7.77 2.87 9.60
N ARG A 65 -8.85 2.87 10.38
CA ARG A 65 -8.98 2.01 11.56
C ARG A 65 -8.89 0.52 11.20
N ASP A 66 -9.55 0.13 10.13
CA ASP A 66 -9.63 -1.28 9.72
C ASP A 66 -8.31 -1.73 9.06
N VAL A 67 -7.63 -0.82 8.36
CA VAL A 67 -6.27 -1.02 7.83
C VAL A 67 -5.25 -1.18 8.96
N GLU A 68 -5.22 -0.25 9.92
CA GLU A 68 -4.30 -0.31 11.07
C GLU A 68 -4.55 -1.56 11.92
N ARG A 69 -5.82 -1.93 12.09
CA ARG A 69 -6.21 -3.19 12.74
C ARG A 69 -5.64 -4.41 12.01
N ALA A 70 -5.74 -4.44 10.69
CA ALA A 70 -5.22 -5.54 9.87
C ALA A 70 -3.68 -5.56 9.80
N MET A 71 -3.00 -4.40 9.82
CA MET A 71 -1.55 -4.30 9.80
C MET A 71 -0.90 -4.65 11.14
N TYR A 72 -1.43 -4.11 12.24
CA TYR A 72 -0.81 -4.21 13.56
C TYR A 72 -1.46 -5.27 14.47
N GLY A 73 -2.54 -5.91 14.02
CA GLY A 73 -3.25 -6.92 14.80
C GLY A 73 -4.02 -6.35 16.00
N ILE A 74 -4.35 -5.05 15.99
CA ILE A 74 -5.05 -4.39 17.10
C ILE A 74 -6.45 -4.99 17.26
N GLY A 75 -6.70 -5.68 18.37
CA GLY A 75 -7.94 -6.40 18.63
C GLY A 75 -7.96 -7.84 18.09
N CYS A 76 -6.79 -8.45 17.87
CA CYS A 76 -6.62 -9.90 17.81
C CYS A 76 -6.67 -10.45 19.25
N THR A 77 -7.85 -10.75 19.75
CA THR A 77 -8.01 -11.54 20.97
C THR A 77 -7.68 -12.98 20.62
N ILE A 78 -6.55 -13.47 21.12
CA ILE A 78 -6.15 -14.88 21.04
C ILE A 78 -7.34 -15.71 21.53
N MET A 79 -7.87 -16.58 20.67
CA MET A 79 -8.80 -17.64 21.04
C MET A 79 -8.12 -18.97 20.74
#